data_AF-A0A1H7EIX0-F1
#
_entry.id   AF-A0A1H7EIX0-F1
#
_cell.length_a   1.000
_cell.length_b   1.000
_cell.length_c   1.000
_cell.angle_alpha   90.00
_cell.angle_beta   90.00
_cell.angle_gamma   90.00
#
_symmetry.space_group_name_H-M   'P 1'
#
loop_
_entity.id
_entity.type
_entity.pdbx_description
1 polymer ?
#
loop_
_entity_poly.entity_id
_entity_poly.type
_entity_poly.pdbx_seq_one_letter_code
_entity_poly.pdbx_strand_id
1 'polypeptide(L)'
;MTHGVEPCESPWTSHLRGIKTIGDIARMVRVGAQALSGLGDEPVEVACRRIEAAWDAIYIPSESECRLLLEFVEVALAYANEWFRTKKAFLGAIFSGAINIPPVFPFCVTGLSGVGKSALRRALERLFTPPASTIAVSDEYEPFPWIPMRSALIENGPQSTLVFAALAGPGSKLKQTMVECRGSMYRSGACFAVLDEMQFLTHGEDARAMAARLLLSAASLGTPLAYFCNFSMVYKMLKLPHESRQRLLARLRLVTPCSPRDPLWAEYLQELQAAVPGLFAFNLVDRATELWNYSAGLKRNLQQLLKESFRASRRVGETSVSWSTVESTYLHTDYFSTREEVEQLLAHAMGNTKIKRDLMCPFASPSNNEYQAALRSLLQQRFGKAVEDSVLNEAEKKELAKIKSDLSPVPAAQRRRADPRPRTTGAAAPAERADAISEMKSVALVKAAYSLLQPKSKSRNPSSVKRG
;
A
#
# COMPACT_ATOMS: atom_id res chain seq x y z
N MET A 1 -11.66 5.35 58.89
CA MET A 1 -10.67 4.69 58.02
C MET A 1 -11.22 4.70 56.60
N THR A 2 -10.86 5.73 55.84
CA THR A 2 -11.18 5.83 54.41
C THR A 2 -10.23 4.90 53.67
N HIS A 3 -10.72 3.74 53.23
CA HIS A 3 -10.00 2.91 52.28
C HIS A 3 -9.85 3.71 50.99
N GLY A 4 -8.65 4.26 50.77
CA GLY A 4 -8.27 4.81 49.48
C GLY A 4 -8.39 3.69 48.45
N VAL A 5 -9.32 3.84 47.53
CA VAL A 5 -9.34 3.07 46.29
C VAL A 5 -8.11 3.54 45.53
N GLU A 6 -7.00 2.80 45.63
CA GLU A 6 -5.88 2.99 44.71
C GLU A 6 -6.45 2.92 43.28
N PRO A 7 -6.13 3.88 42.40
CA PRO A 7 -6.62 3.83 41.04
C PRO A 7 -6.17 2.49 40.44
N CYS A 8 -7.15 1.72 39.95
CA CYS A 8 -6.96 0.42 39.30
C CYS A 8 -6.21 0.61 37.98
N GLU A 9 -4.93 0.95 38.06
CA GLU A 9 -4.13 1.22 36.89
C GLU A 9 -3.46 -0.06 36.42
N SER A 10 -4.02 -0.64 35.36
CA SER A 10 -3.41 -1.74 34.61
C SER A 10 -2.02 -1.35 34.07
N PRO A 11 -0.90 -1.91 34.57
CA PRO A 11 0.43 -1.54 34.11
C PRO A 11 0.69 -1.91 32.63
N TRP A 12 -0.06 -2.86 32.08
CA TRP A 12 0.09 -3.39 30.71
C TRP A 12 -0.24 -2.40 29.59
N THR A 13 -0.99 -1.33 29.89
CA THR A 13 -1.37 -0.30 28.91
C THR A 13 -0.87 1.09 29.22
N SER A 14 0.02 1.22 30.20
CA SER A 14 0.60 2.52 30.60
C SER A 14 1.14 3.32 29.41
N HIS A 15 1.87 2.68 28.48
CA HIS A 15 2.41 3.35 27.27
C HIS A 15 1.34 3.75 26.25
N LEU A 16 0.20 3.03 26.18
CA LEU A 16 -0.89 3.33 25.25
C LEU A 16 -1.82 4.44 25.76
N ARG A 17 -1.95 4.63 27.08
CA ARG A 17 -2.84 5.66 27.66
C ARG A 17 -2.45 7.10 27.32
N GLY A 18 -1.18 7.32 26.99
CA GLY A 18 -0.69 8.63 26.55
C GLY A 18 -1.20 9.02 25.16
N ILE A 19 -1.74 8.05 24.40
CA ILE A 19 -2.22 8.23 23.03
C ILE A 19 -3.72 8.54 23.08
N LYS A 20 -4.08 9.81 22.99
CA LYS A 20 -5.49 10.25 23.11
C LYS A 20 -6.04 10.86 21.84
N THR A 21 -5.16 11.30 20.95
CA THR A 21 -5.55 12.09 19.78
C THR A 21 -4.93 11.54 18.49
N ILE A 22 -5.56 11.89 17.37
CA ILE A 22 -5.02 11.66 16.02
C ILE A 22 -3.61 12.31 15.90
N GLY A 23 -3.40 13.46 16.52
CA GLY A 23 -2.10 14.16 16.53
C GLY A 23 -1.00 13.39 17.26
N ASP A 24 -1.34 12.72 18.39
CA ASP A 24 -0.39 11.86 19.10
C ASP A 24 0.04 10.68 18.24
N ILE A 25 -0.94 10.01 17.61
CA ILE A 25 -0.69 8.92 16.66
C ILE A 25 0.24 9.41 15.54
N ALA A 26 -0.13 10.50 14.86
CA ALA A 26 0.63 11.03 13.73
C ALA A 26 2.09 11.29 14.10
N ARG A 27 2.34 11.91 15.26
CA ARG A 27 3.70 12.17 15.77
C ARG A 27 4.48 10.89 16.08
N MET A 28 3.84 9.89 16.68
CA MET A 28 4.53 8.67 17.13
C MET A 28 4.84 7.71 15.98
N VAL A 29 3.98 7.65 14.95
CA VAL A 29 4.17 6.70 13.86
C VAL A 29 4.90 7.26 12.66
N ARG A 30 4.95 8.59 12.52
CA ARG A 30 5.63 9.24 11.40
C ARG A 30 7.11 8.87 11.37
N VAL A 31 7.57 8.46 10.20
CA VAL A 31 8.97 8.21 9.91
C VAL A 31 9.33 9.02 8.68
N GLY A 32 10.15 10.06 8.88
CA GLY A 32 10.68 10.87 7.80
C GLY A 32 11.86 10.21 7.11
N ALA A 33 12.39 10.90 6.11
CA ALA A 33 13.52 10.46 5.33
C ALA A 33 14.82 10.39 6.14
N GLN A 34 15.61 9.34 5.88
CA GLN A 34 17.02 9.30 6.24
C GLN A 34 17.84 9.44 4.96
N ALA A 35 18.58 10.55 4.83
CA ALA A 35 19.35 10.85 3.63
C ALA A 35 20.47 9.81 3.39
N LEU A 36 20.49 9.26 2.19
CA LEU A 36 21.53 8.36 1.73
C LEU A 36 22.71 9.16 1.15
N SER A 37 23.92 8.68 1.41
CA SER A 37 25.16 9.19 0.81
C SER A 37 25.85 8.09 -0.01
N GLY A 38 26.71 8.52 -0.95
CA GLY A 38 27.59 7.62 -1.73
C GLY A 38 26.89 6.78 -2.81
N LEU A 39 25.65 7.12 -3.21
CA LEU A 39 24.90 6.35 -4.21
C LEU A 39 25.57 6.30 -5.59
N GLY A 40 26.38 7.31 -5.93
CA GLY A 40 27.10 7.39 -7.20
C GLY A 40 28.33 6.48 -7.29
N ASP A 41 28.91 6.14 -6.14
CA ASP A 41 30.15 5.36 -6.04
C ASP A 41 29.90 3.86 -5.95
N GLU A 42 28.65 3.47 -5.69
CA GLU A 42 28.23 2.09 -5.54
C GLU A 42 27.81 1.45 -6.87
N PRO A 43 27.91 0.10 -6.97
CA PRO A 43 27.25 -0.64 -8.04
C PRO A 43 25.76 -0.35 -8.09
N VAL A 44 25.21 -0.19 -9.30
CA VAL A 44 23.83 0.27 -9.51
C VAL A 44 22.81 -0.53 -8.71
N GLU A 45 22.92 -1.86 -8.68
CA GLU A 45 21.98 -2.71 -7.94
C GLU A 45 22.11 -2.60 -6.41
N VAL A 46 23.30 -2.28 -5.90
CA VAL A 46 23.51 -2.02 -4.47
C VAL A 46 22.84 -0.72 -4.08
N ALA A 47 23.08 0.35 -4.86
CA ALA A 47 22.42 1.64 -4.67
C ALA A 47 20.89 1.51 -4.76
N CYS A 48 20.36 0.79 -5.76
CA CYS A 48 18.92 0.52 -5.90
C CYS A 48 18.30 -0.13 -4.65
N ARG A 49 18.99 -1.12 -4.06
CA ARG A 49 18.51 -1.78 -2.82
C ARG A 49 18.52 -0.84 -1.63
N ARG A 50 19.54 0.02 -1.49
CA ARG A 50 19.60 1.02 -0.42
C ARG A 50 18.50 2.07 -0.57
N ILE A 51 18.27 2.55 -1.79
CA ILE A 51 17.19 3.48 -2.12
C ILE A 51 15.83 2.87 -1.76
N GLU A 52 15.58 1.63 -2.19
CA GLU A 52 14.35 0.90 -1.87
C GLU A 52 14.14 0.75 -0.36
N ALA A 53 15.17 0.31 0.38
CA ALA A 53 15.09 0.17 1.82
C ALA A 53 14.82 1.51 2.53
N ALA A 54 15.45 2.61 2.08
CA ALA A 54 15.23 3.94 2.65
C ALA A 54 13.81 4.44 2.37
N TRP A 55 13.31 4.27 1.14
CA TRP A 55 11.94 4.66 0.79
C TRP A 55 10.89 3.78 1.47
N ASP A 56 11.14 2.49 1.64
CA ASP A 56 10.26 1.59 2.38
C ASP A 56 10.19 1.92 3.88
N ALA A 57 11.20 2.58 4.44
CA ALA A 57 11.19 3.01 5.84
C ALA A 57 10.31 4.25 6.07
N ILE A 58 10.15 5.10 5.06
CA ILE A 58 9.36 6.34 5.15
C ILE A 58 7.89 5.99 5.38
N TYR A 59 7.29 6.67 6.36
CA TYR A 59 5.86 6.56 6.63
C TYR A 59 5.28 7.90 7.04
N ILE A 60 4.50 8.48 6.13
CA ILE A 60 3.70 9.68 6.37
C ILE A 60 2.24 9.24 6.50
N PRO A 61 1.67 9.23 7.72
CA PRO A 61 0.32 8.75 7.96
C PRO A 61 -0.72 9.78 7.51
N SER A 62 -1.75 9.31 6.83
CA SER A 62 -2.95 10.10 6.57
C SER A 62 -3.87 10.18 7.80
N GLU A 63 -4.79 11.13 7.80
CA GLU A 63 -5.76 11.26 8.90
C GLU A 63 -6.64 10.00 9.04
N SER A 64 -7.01 9.36 7.93
CA SER A 64 -7.79 8.12 7.93
C SER A 64 -7.00 6.94 8.52
N GLU A 65 -5.71 6.84 8.22
CA GLU A 65 -4.81 5.87 8.85
C GLU A 65 -4.65 6.15 10.35
N CYS A 66 -4.47 7.41 10.74
CA CYS A 66 -4.38 7.77 12.16
C CYS A 66 -5.66 7.43 12.94
N ARG A 67 -6.85 7.66 12.36
CA ARG A 67 -8.13 7.26 12.96
C ARG A 67 -8.22 5.75 13.13
N LEU A 68 -7.78 4.99 12.13
CA LEU A 68 -7.76 3.52 12.18
C LEU A 68 -6.80 3.01 13.26
N LEU A 69 -5.61 3.59 13.35
CA LEU A 69 -4.64 3.25 14.40
C LEU A 69 -5.17 3.60 15.79
N LEU A 70 -5.82 4.75 15.95
CA LEU A 70 -6.47 5.14 17.20
C LEU A 70 -7.56 4.14 17.61
N GLU A 71 -8.39 3.69 16.69
CA GLU A 71 -9.40 2.66 16.95
C GLU A 71 -8.75 1.36 17.47
N PHE A 72 -7.62 0.93 16.90
CA PHE A 72 -6.91 -0.26 17.38
C PHE A 72 -6.33 -0.07 18.78
N VAL A 73 -5.79 1.12 19.08
CA VAL A 73 -5.33 1.47 20.42
C VAL A 73 -6.50 1.44 21.42
N GLU A 74 -7.63 2.05 21.10
CA GLU A 74 -8.83 2.07 21.96
C GLU A 74 -9.35 0.66 22.25
N VAL A 75 -9.39 -0.21 21.25
CA VAL A 75 -9.79 -1.62 21.42
C VAL A 75 -8.80 -2.37 22.31
N ALA A 76 -7.49 -2.16 22.13
CA ALA A 76 -6.48 -2.78 22.97
C ALA A 76 -6.56 -2.29 24.42
N LEU A 77 -6.80 -0.98 24.63
CA LEU A 77 -7.04 -0.39 25.95
C LEU A 77 -8.27 -1.00 26.62
N ALA A 78 -9.39 -1.10 25.91
CA ALA A 78 -10.61 -1.71 26.41
C ALA A 78 -10.38 -3.17 26.84
N TYR A 79 -9.73 -3.96 25.99
CA TYR A 79 -9.38 -5.35 26.28
C TYR A 79 -8.49 -5.48 27.52
N ALA A 80 -7.44 -4.66 27.62
CA ALA A 80 -6.54 -4.74 28.77
C ALA A 80 -7.19 -4.27 30.09
N ASN A 81 -8.10 -3.31 30.04
CA ASN A 81 -8.84 -2.89 31.23
C ASN A 81 -9.79 -3.99 31.73
N GLU A 82 -10.30 -4.82 30.82
CA GLU A 82 -11.16 -5.96 31.14
C GLU A 82 -10.34 -7.16 31.67
N TRP A 83 -9.30 -7.56 30.93
CA TRP A 83 -8.57 -8.82 31.17
C TRP A 83 -7.26 -8.66 31.96
N PHE A 84 -6.68 -7.46 31.98
CA PHE A 84 -5.45 -7.14 32.71
C PHE A 84 -5.70 -6.09 33.80
N ARG A 85 -6.84 -6.17 34.47
CA ARG A 85 -7.31 -5.15 35.42
C ARG A 85 -6.36 -4.89 36.58
N THR A 86 -5.81 -5.94 37.18
CA THR A 86 -4.88 -5.85 38.31
C THR A 86 -3.78 -6.90 38.23
N LYS A 87 -2.63 -6.62 38.87
CA LYS A 87 -1.52 -7.57 39.07
C LYS A 87 -1.99 -8.89 39.69
N LYS A 88 -2.87 -8.82 40.69
CA LYS A 88 -3.46 -10.00 41.34
C LYS A 88 -4.34 -10.83 40.41
N ALA A 89 -5.23 -10.18 39.64
CA ALA A 89 -6.10 -10.89 38.70
C ALA A 89 -5.29 -11.58 37.58
N PHE A 90 -4.24 -10.90 37.09
CA PHE A 90 -3.32 -11.47 36.12
C PHE A 90 -2.62 -12.73 36.63
N LEU A 91 -2.00 -12.66 37.82
CA LEU A 91 -1.33 -13.82 38.42
C LEU A 91 -2.32 -14.96 38.68
N GLY A 92 -3.51 -14.65 39.21
CA GLY A 92 -4.56 -15.63 39.44
C GLY A 92 -4.97 -16.38 38.17
N ALA A 93 -5.12 -15.67 37.05
CA ALA A 93 -5.43 -16.28 35.75
C ALA A 93 -4.29 -17.16 35.21
N ILE A 94 -3.03 -16.74 35.38
CA ILE A 94 -1.86 -17.52 34.96
C ILE A 94 -1.75 -18.83 35.76
N PHE A 95 -1.83 -18.76 37.08
CA PHE A 95 -1.60 -19.93 37.94
C PHE A 95 -2.79 -20.88 37.99
N SER A 96 -4.01 -20.40 37.82
CA SER A 96 -5.19 -21.27 37.70
C SER A 96 -5.26 -21.99 36.35
N GLY A 97 -4.55 -21.50 35.33
CA GLY A 97 -4.66 -22.00 33.96
C GLY A 97 -6.02 -21.73 33.29
N ALA A 98 -6.94 -21.06 33.98
CA ALA A 98 -8.32 -20.85 33.57
C ALA A 98 -8.50 -19.58 32.72
N ILE A 99 -7.66 -19.42 31.69
CA ILE A 99 -7.72 -18.27 30.78
C ILE A 99 -8.84 -18.52 29.75
N ASN A 100 -10.07 -18.18 30.13
CA ASN A 100 -11.26 -18.34 29.29
C ASN A 100 -11.78 -16.98 28.82
N ILE A 101 -11.19 -16.50 27.73
CA ILE A 101 -11.56 -15.23 27.09
C ILE A 101 -12.53 -15.52 25.94
N PRO A 102 -13.69 -14.84 25.88
CA PRO A 102 -14.64 -15.01 24.77
C PRO A 102 -14.00 -14.70 23.41
N PRO A 103 -14.43 -15.36 22.33
CA PRO A 103 -13.95 -15.06 20.99
C PRO A 103 -14.24 -13.60 20.59
N VAL A 104 -13.27 -12.96 19.95
CA VAL A 104 -13.42 -11.60 19.41
C VAL A 104 -13.27 -11.64 17.91
N PHE A 105 -14.30 -11.20 17.18
CA PHE A 105 -14.27 -11.17 15.73
C PHE A 105 -13.26 -10.13 15.20
N PRO A 106 -12.45 -10.50 14.20
CA PRO A 106 -11.32 -9.71 13.79
C PRO A 106 -11.71 -8.52 12.91
N PHE A 107 -10.82 -7.54 12.85
CA PHE A 107 -10.84 -6.49 11.85
C PHE A 107 -10.30 -7.00 10.51
N CYS A 108 -10.99 -6.64 9.43
CA CYS A 108 -10.52 -6.87 8.06
C CYS A 108 -9.94 -5.58 7.52
N VAL A 109 -8.61 -5.48 7.39
CA VAL A 109 -7.93 -4.33 6.79
C VAL A 109 -7.59 -4.67 5.34
N THR A 110 -8.17 -3.94 4.40
CA THR A 110 -8.00 -4.23 2.97
C THR A 110 -7.83 -2.98 2.11
N GLY A 111 -7.33 -3.16 0.90
CA GLY A 111 -7.01 -2.09 -0.05
C GLY A 111 -6.21 -2.63 -1.23
N LEU A 112 -5.96 -1.78 -2.22
CA LEU A 112 -5.14 -2.11 -3.38
C LEU A 112 -3.73 -2.58 -2.98
N SER A 113 -3.11 -3.41 -3.83
CA SER A 113 -1.69 -3.73 -3.67
C SER A 113 -0.87 -2.45 -3.76
N GLY A 114 0.16 -2.32 -2.93
CA GLY A 114 1.03 -1.13 -2.94
C GLY A 114 0.46 0.15 -2.31
N VAL A 115 -0.76 0.12 -1.73
CA VAL A 115 -1.36 1.30 -1.09
C VAL A 115 -0.69 1.73 0.23
N GLY A 116 -0.03 0.79 0.93
CA GLY A 116 0.62 1.07 2.22
C GLY A 116 0.18 0.20 3.41
N LYS A 117 -0.59 -0.87 3.19
CA LYS A 117 -1.05 -1.79 4.26
C LYS A 117 0.07 -2.32 5.16
N SER A 118 1.18 -2.78 4.58
CA SER A 118 2.33 -3.28 5.34
C SER A 118 3.06 -2.15 6.09
N ALA A 119 3.01 -0.91 5.59
CA ALA A 119 3.54 0.25 6.31
C ALA A 119 2.64 0.64 7.49
N LEU A 120 1.31 0.55 7.32
CA LEU A 120 0.33 0.71 8.40
C LEU A 120 0.51 -0.34 9.51
N ARG A 121 0.80 -1.60 9.15
CA ARG A 121 1.16 -2.64 10.14
C ARG A 121 2.41 -2.24 10.94
N ARG A 122 3.48 -1.82 10.27
CA ARG A 122 4.72 -1.37 10.94
C ARG A 122 4.48 -0.13 11.82
N ALA A 123 3.58 0.76 11.42
CA ALA A 123 3.13 1.87 12.25
C ALA A 123 2.44 1.39 13.53
N LEU A 124 1.59 0.37 13.43
CA LEU A 124 0.97 -0.26 14.59
C LEU A 124 2.01 -0.93 15.51
N GLU A 125 3.02 -1.61 14.94
CA GLU A 125 4.14 -2.17 15.72
C GLU A 125 4.87 -1.11 16.52
N ARG A 126 5.16 0.05 15.92
CA ARG A 126 5.78 1.17 16.62
C ARG A 126 4.94 1.70 17.78
N LEU A 127 3.61 1.82 17.60
CA LEU A 127 2.71 2.28 18.66
C LEU A 127 2.66 1.32 19.85
N PHE A 128 2.63 0.02 19.57
CA PHE A 128 2.50 -1.04 20.58
C PHE A 128 3.84 -1.50 21.15
N THR A 129 4.95 -0.89 20.72
CA THR A 129 6.27 -1.18 21.29
C THR A 129 6.39 -0.48 22.64
N PRO A 130 6.44 -1.23 23.76
CA PRO A 130 6.58 -0.63 25.07
C PRO A 130 8.01 -0.10 25.27
N PRO A 131 8.21 0.85 26.21
CA PRO A 131 9.53 1.34 26.57
C PRO A 131 10.41 0.29 27.27
N ALA A 132 9.81 -0.76 27.83
CA ALA A 132 10.49 -1.86 28.50
C ALA A 132 10.04 -3.19 27.92
N SER A 133 10.94 -4.16 27.81
CA SER A 133 10.66 -5.50 27.29
C SER A 133 10.00 -6.44 28.30
N THR A 134 9.93 -6.04 29.57
CA THR A 134 9.36 -6.82 30.67
C THR A 134 8.52 -5.97 31.61
N ILE A 135 7.67 -6.63 32.40
CA ILE A 135 6.78 -6.01 33.38
C ILE A 135 6.88 -6.74 34.73
N ALA A 136 7.22 -5.99 35.79
CA ALA A 136 7.28 -6.51 37.15
C ALA A 136 5.87 -6.54 37.77
N VAL A 137 5.35 -7.75 37.99
CA VAL A 137 4.00 -7.99 38.50
C VAL A 137 4.01 -8.24 40.02
N SER A 138 5.07 -8.81 40.57
CA SER A 138 5.34 -8.86 42.01
C SER A 138 6.85 -8.96 42.24
N ASP A 139 7.30 -8.74 43.48
CA ASP A 139 8.70 -8.90 43.87
C ASP A 139 9.08 -10.37 44.05
N GLU A 140 8.10 -11.28 44.07
CA GLU A 140 8.26 -12.72 44.29
C GLU A 140 8.55 -13.51 43.00
N TYR A 141 8.28 -12.92 41.83
CA TYR A 141 8.43 -13.58 40.54
C TYR A 141 9.35 -12.80 39.62
N GLU A 142 10.03 -13.50 38.72
CA GLU A 142 10.75 -12.87 37.63
C GLU A 142 9.81 -11.99 36.79
N PRO A 143 10.28 -10.84 36.27
CA PRO A 143 9.50 -10.00 35.39
C PRO A 143 8.97 -10.77 34.18
N PHE A 144 7.70 -10.57 33.86
CA PHE A 144 7.08 -11.21 32.71
C PHE A 144 7.48 -10.48 31.42
N PRO A 145 7.62 -11.17 30.28
CA PRO A 145 7.75 -10.51 28.99
C PRO A 145 6.59 -9.55 28.75
N TRP A 146 6.86 -8.35 28.27
CA TRP A 146 5.83 -7.37 27.92
C TRP A 146 5.83 -7.16 26.42
N ILE A 147 4.88 -7.82 25.76
CA ILE A 147 4.72 -7.78 24.30
C ILE A 147 3.24 -7.48 24.01
N PRO A 148 2.86 -6.19 24.02
CA PRO A 148 1.46 -5.73 23.91
C PRO A 148 0.80 -6.13 22.60
N MET A 149 1.58 -6.26 21.52
CA MET A 149 1.08 -6.72 20.23
C MET A 149 1.86 -7.94 19.73
N ARG A 150 1.11 -8.92 19.22
CA ARG A 150 1.67 -10.08 18.51
C ARG A 150 1.38 -9.99 17.03
N SER A 151 2.35 -10.36 16.20
CA SER A 151 2.19 -10.39 14.75
C SER A 151 2.60 -11.74 14.19
N ALA A 152 1.82 -12.28 13.25
CA ALA A 152 2.21 -13.43 12.46
C ALA A 152 2.16 -13.06 10.97
N LEU A 153 3.28 -13.32 10.28
CA LEU A 153 3.38 -13.21 8.85
C LEU A 153 3.13 -14.60 8.24
N ILE A 154 2.19 -14.69 7.30
CA ILE A 154 1.84 -15.97 6.70
C ILE A 154 2.59 -16.16 5.39
N GLU A 155 3.75 -16.79 5.45
CA GLU A 155 4.60 -17.00 4.25
C GLU A 155 4.37 -18.36 3.58
N ASN A 156 4.08 -19.42 4.36
CA ASN A 156 4.06 -20.80 3.86
C ASN A 156 2.84 -21.58 4.35
N GLY A 157 1.84 -21.72 3.48
CA GLY A 157 0.75 -22.68 3.63
C GLY A 157 -0.12 -22.54 4.90
N PRO A 158 -1.12 -23.44 5.07
CA PRO A 158 -2.25 -23.21 5.95
C PRO A 158 -2.14 -23.90 7.32
N GLN A 159 -0.94 -23.98 7.89
CA GLN A 159 -0.79 -24.63 9.17
C GLN A 159 -1.13 -23.64 10.29
N SER A 160 -2.35 -23.76 10.81
CA SER A 160 -2.81 -23.00 11.99
C SER A 160 -1.85 -23.12 13.17
N THR A 161 -1.16 -24.25 13.31
CA THR A 161 -0.11 -24.46 14.31
C THR A 161 1.09 -23.54 14.13
N LEU A 162 1.48 -23.21 12.89
CA LEU A 162 2.56 -22.26 12.61
C LEU A 162 2.14 -20.83 12.95
N VAL A 163 0.88 -20.48 12.66
CA VAL A 163 0.33 -19.16 13.02
C VAL A 163 0.23 -19.02 14.54
N PHE A 164 -0.22 -20.07 15.23
CA PHE A 164 -0.28 -20.06 16.69
C PHE A 164 1.10 -20.05 17.35
N ALA A 165 2.08 -20.75 16.78
CA ALA A 165 3.47 -20.66 17.22
C ALA A 165 3.98 -19.21 17.05
N ALA A 166 3.80 -18.62 15.86
CA ALA A 166 4.21 -17.24 15.60
C ALA A 166 3.55 -16.23 16.56
N LEU A 167 2.25 -16.37 16.82
CA LEU A 167 1.52 -15.51 17.78
C LEU A 167 1.93 -15.75 19.23
N ALA A 168 2.31 -16.97 19.60
CA ALA A 168 2.78 -17.26 20.95
C ALA A 168 4.16 -16.68 21.23
N GLY A 169 4.97 -16.46 20.19
CA GLY A 169 6.23 -15.72 20.25
C GLY A 169 7.50 -16.59 20.17
N PRO A 170 8.69 -15.97 20.27
CA PRO A 170 9.97 -16.65 20.10
C PRO A 170 10.14 -17.81 21.08
N GLY A 171 10.62 -18.96 20.59
CA GLY A 171 10.82 -20.17 21.40
C GLY A 171 9.58 -21.06 21.53
N SER A 172 8.43 -20.69 20.94
CA SER A 172 7.26 -21.55 20.85
C SER A 172 7.54 -22.83 20.05
N LYS A 173 6.96 -23.95 20.47
CA LYS A 173 6.99 -25.19 19.68
C LYS A 173 6.12 -25.04 18.43
N LEU A 174 6.57 -25.61 17.30
CA LEU A 174 5.85 -25.58 16.00
C LEU A 174 4.44 -26.19 16.03
N LYS A 175 4.14 -27.02 17.03
CA LYS A 175 2.83 -27.66 17.25
C LYS A 175 2.15 -27.11 18.50
N GLN A 176 1.88 -25.81 18.51
CA GLN A 176 1.20 -25.19 19.62
C GLN A 176 -0.32 -25.30 19.46
N THR A 177 -0.98 -25.72 20.53
CA THR A 177 -2.44 -25.71 20.62
C THR A 177 -2.95 -24.28 20.81
N MET A 178 -4.22 -24.06 20.47
CA MET A 178 -4.90 -22.78 20.71
C MET A 178 -4.84 -22.37 22.20
N VAL A 179 -4.95 -23.34 23.12
CA VAL A 179 -4.92 -23.11 24.57
C VAL A 179 -3.53 -22.63 25.01
N GLU A 180 -2.47 -23.30 24.55
CA GLU A 180 -1.10 -22.89 24.84
C GLU A 180 -0.76 -21.52 24.23
N CYS A 181 -1.24 -21.25 23.01
CA CYS A 181 -1.05 -19.95 22.35
C CYS A 181 -1.73 -18.84 23.15
N ARG A 182 -3.00 -19.04 23.54
CA ARG A 182 -3.74 -18.10 24.40
C ARG A 182 -3.00 -17.86 25.71
N GLY A 183 -2.52 -18.92 26.37
CA GLY A 183 -1.75 -18.81 27.61
C GLY A 183 -0.47 -18.00 27.43
N SER A 184 0.26 -18.22 26.33
CA SER A 184 1.48 -17.46 26.01
C SER A 184 1.18 -15.98 25.75
N MET A 185 0.17 -15.69 24.93
CA MET A 185 -0.26 -14.32 24.63
C MET A 185 -0.67 -13.58 25.91
N TYR A 186 -1.49 -14.21 26.74
CA TYR A 186 -1.92 -13.65 28.02
C TYR A 186 -0.72 -13.40 28.94
N ARG A 187 0.19 -14.38 29.08
CA ARG A 187 1.40 -14.25 29.92
C ARG A 187 2.29 -13.08 29.48
N SER A 188 2.32 -12.78 28.18
CA SER A 188 3.08 -11.64 27.66
C SER A 188 2.36 -10.29 27.74
N GLY A 189 1.13 -10.25 28.27
CA GLY A 189 0.31 -9.04 28.29
C GLY A 189 -0.14 -8.58 26.90
N ALA A 190 -0.28 -9.52 25.95
CA ALA A 190 -0.73 -9.18 24.61
C ALA A 190 -2.19 -8.71 24.64
N CYS A 191 -2.42 -7.49 24.15
CA CYS A 191 -3.72 -6.84 24.07
C CYS A 191 -4.21 -6.66 22.63
N PHE A 192 -3.36 -6.93 21.65
CA PHE A 192 -3.71 -6.90 20.24
C PHE A 192 -2.90 -7.94 19.44
N ALA A 193 -3.46 -8.41 18.34
CA ALA A 193 -2.79 -9.31 17.42
C ALA A 193 -2.98 -8.90 15.96
N VAL A 194 -2.00 -9.24 15.11
CA VAL A 194 -2.03 -8.96 13.68
C VAL A 194 -1.68 -10.21 12.89
N LEU A 195 -2.45 -10.46 11.83
CA LEU A 195 -2.11 -11.43 10.79
C LEU A 195 -1.85 -10.68 9.48
N ASP A 196 -0.65 -10.79 8.92
CA ASP A 196 -0.27 -10.13 7.67
C ASP A 196 -0.06 -11.12 6.53
N GLU A 197 -0.13 -10.61 5.30
CA GLU A 197 0.07 -11.35 4.04
C GLU A 197 -0.86 -12.58 3.89
N MET A 198 -2.10 -12.45 4.36
CA MET A 198 -3.10 -13.53 4.33
C MET A 198 -3.44 -14.05 2.92
N GLN A 199 -3.08 -13.30 1.86
CA GLN A 199 -3.24 -13.75 0.47
C GLN A 199 -2.53 -15.07 0.16
N PHE A 200 -1.44 -15.42 0.86
CA PHE A 200 -0.71 -16.67 0.61
C PHE A 200 -1.51 -17.93 1.01
N LEU A 201 -2.46 -17.80 1.93
CA LEU A 201 -3.39 -18.88 2.28
C LEU A 201 -4.33 -19.28 1.16
N THR A 202 -4.40 -18.49 0.09
CA THR A 202 -5.47 -18.59 -0.90
C THR A 202 -5.11 -19.43 -2.15
N HIS A 203 -4.01 -20.19 -2.10
CA HIS A 203 -3.59 -21.11 -3.16
C HIS A 203 -4.35 -22.44 -3.04
N GLY A 204 -5.10 -22.81 -4.08
CA GLY A 204 -5.91 -24.05 -4.14
C GLY A 204 -7.43 -23.85 -4.08
N GLU A 205 -8.19 -24.92 -4.35
CA GLU A 205 -9.65 -24.89 -4.41
C GLU A 205 -10.30 -24.75 -3.01
N ASP A 206 -9.72 -25.39 -1.98
CA ASP A 206 -10.20 -25.36 -0.58
C ASP A 206 -9.71 -24.16 0.24
N ALA A 207 -8.90 -23.31 -0.38
CA ALA A 207 -8.16 -22.24 0.28
C ALA A 207 -9.06 -21.21 0.99
N ARG A 208 -10.32 -21.06 0.54
CA ARG A 208 -11.31 -20.15 1.16
C ARG A 208 -11.80 -20.64 2.52
N ALA A 209 -12.23 -21.90 2.58
CA ALA A 209 -12.73 -22.52 3.81
C ALA A 209 -11.61 -22.62 4.85
N MET A 210 -10.41 -22.88 4.37
CA MET A 210 -9.19 -22.93 5.16
C MET A 210 -8.81 -21.58 5.77
N ALA A 211 -8.78 -20.51 4.98
CA ALA A 211 -8.54 -19.16 5.49
C ALA A 211 -9.61 -18.73 6.51
N ALA A 212 -10.88 -19.08 6.26
CA ALA A 212 -11.97 -18.81 7.19
C ALA A 212 -11.80 -19.59 8.51
N ARG A 213 -11.47 -20.89 8.44
CA ARG A 213 -11.19 -21.71 9.62
C ARG A 213 -10.04 -21.14 10.44
N LEU A 214 -8.93 -20.79 9.80
CA LEU A 214 -7.79 -20.18 10.49
C LEU A 214 -8.19 -18.89 11.23
N LEU A 215 -8.90 -17.99 10.55
CA LEU A 215 -9.30 -16.71 11.14
C LEU A 215 -10.31 -16.89 12.27
N LEU A 216 -11.25 -17.82 12.15
CA LEU A 216 -12.21 -18.13 13.22
C LEU A 216 -11.51 -18.79 14.42
N SER A 217 -10.51 -19.64 14.17
CA SER A 217 -9.68 -20.21 15.23
C SER A 217 -8.81 -19.15 15.91
N ALA A 218 -8.25 -18.19 15.14
CA ALA A 218 -7.51 -17.07 15.70
C ALA A 218 -8.41 -16.12 16.50
N ALA A 219 -9.63 -15.84 16.02
CA ALA A 219 -10.65 -15.09 16.77
C ALA A 219 -11.01 -15.78 18.09
N SER A 220 -10.96 -17.11 18.12
CA SER A 220 -11.20 -17.91 19.31
C SER A 220 -10.09 -17.78 20.35
N LEU A 221 -8.93 -17.17 20.06
CA LEU A 221 -7.93 -16.84 21.09
C LEU A 221 -8.47 -15.81 22.09
N GLY A 222 -9.42 -14.96 21.66
CA GLY A 222 -10.07 -13.95 22.47
C GLY A 222 -9.33 -12.60 22.53
N THR A 223 -8.07 -12.55 22.09
CA THR A 223 -7.36 -11.28 21.91
C THR A 223 -7.86 -10.55 20.65
N PRO A 224 -8.13 -9.23 20.71
CA PRO A 224 -8.47 -8.44 19.54
C PRO A 224 -7.45 -8.62 18.41
N LEU A 225 -7.95 -8.86 17.20
CA LEU A 225 -7.14 -9.25 16.05
C LEU A 225 -7.48 -8.38 14.83
N ALA A 226 -6.47 -7.96 14.07
CA ALA A 226 -6.63 -7.42 12.73
C ALA A 226 -5.92 -8.33 11.71
N TYR A 227 -6.55 -8.59 10.57
CA TYR A 227 -5.89 -9.26 9.46
C TYR A 227 -5.83 -8.36 8.23
N PHE A 228 -4.66 -8.36 7.59
CA PHE A 228 -4.38 -7.53 6.42
C PHE A 228 -4.46 -8.38 5.16
N CYS A 229 -5.22 -7.92 4.17
CA CYS A 229 -5.40 -8.65 2.93
C CYS A 229 -5.67 -7.76 1.72
N ASN A 230 -5.37 -8.29 0.53
CA ASN A 230 -5.72 -7.65 -0.75
C ASN A 230 -7.17 -7.98 -1.16
N PHE A 231 -7.72 -7.22 -2.11
CA PHE A 231 -9.09 -7.46 -2.59
C PHE A 231 -9.29 -8.87 -3.15
N SER A 232 -8.26 -9.50 -3.71
CA SER A 232 -8.31 -10.90 -4.16
C SER A 232 -8.78 -11.87 -3.08
N MET A 233 -8.33 -11.69 -1.84
CA MET A 233 -8.78 -12.47 -0.69
C MET A 233 -10.20 -12.08 -0.27
N VAL A 234 -10.52 -10.79 -0.29
CA VAL A 234 -11.88 -10.31 0.03
C VAL A 234 -12.93 -10.93 -0.90
N TYR A 235 -12.70 -10.98 -2.22
CA TYR A 235 -13.61 -11.66 -3.15
C TYR A 235 -13.79 -13.15 -2.84
N LYS A 236 -12.76 -13.80 -2.30
CA LYS A 236 -12.84 -15.18 -1.83
C LYS A 236 -13.71 -15.25 -0.56
N MET A 237 -13.56 -14.30 0.37
CA MET A 237 -14.32 -14.24 1.62
C MET A 237 -15.79 -13.86 1.42
N LEU A 238 -16.11 -13.02 0.44
CA LEU A 238 -17.50 -12.64 0.13
C LEU A 238 -18.37 -13.84 -0.30
N LYS A 239 -17.73 -14.90 -0.81
CA LYS A 239 -18.36 -16.16 -1.21
C LYS A 239 -18.55 -17.16 -0.06
N LEU A 240 -18.10 -16.83 1.15
CA LEU A 240 -18.33 -17.67 2.32
C LEU A 240 -19.82 -17.68 2.71
N PRO A 241 -20.27 -18.70 3.46
CA PRO A 241 -21.59 -18.69 4.09
C PRO A 241 -21.83 -17.42 4.89
N HIS A 242 -23.09 -17.00 4.97
CA HIS A 242 -23.51 -15.73 5.57
C HIS A 242 -22.94 -15.54 6.99
N GLU A 243 -22.99 -16.57 7.82
CA GLU A 243 -22.48 -16.56 9.19
C GLU A 243 -20.97 -16.25 9.25
N SER A 244 -20.14 -17.02 8.52
CA SER A 244 -18.70 -16.79 8.45
C SER A 244 -18.37 -15.42 7.87
N ARG A 245 -19.13 -14.97 6.86
CA ARG A 245 -18.95 -13.65 6.25
C ARG A 245 -19.22 -12.53 7.25
N GLN A 246 -20.31 -12.62 8.02
CA GLN A 246 -20.61 -11.64 9.07
C GLN A 246 -19.50 -11.61 10.13
N ARG A 247 -19.00 -12.78 10.55
CA ARG A 247 -17.91 -12.85 11.55
C ARG A 247 -16.58 -12.27 11.06
N LEU A 248 -16.27 -12.41 9.78
CA LEU A 248 -14.95 -12.01 9.25
C LEU A 248 -14.95 -10.62 8.59
N LEU A 249 -16.07 -10.19 8.00
CA LEU A 249 -16.15 -8.94 7.23
C LEU A 249 -17.00 -7.84 7.90
N ALA A 250 -17.61 -8.07 9.07
CA ALA A 250 -18.40 -7.03 9.75
C ALA A 250 -17.56 -5.79 10.12
N ARG A 251 -16.28 -5.99 10.48
CA ARG A 251 -15.38 -4.92 10.90
C ARG A 251 -14.36 -4.59 9.80
N LEU A 252 -14.89 -4.23 8.63
CA LEU A 252 -14.08 -3.89 7.46
C LEU A 252 -13.49 -2.48 7.56
N ARG A 253 -12.21 -2.33 7.25
CA ARG A 253 -11.49 -1.06 7.14
C ARG A 253 -10.77 -1.00 5.80
N LEU A 254 -11.17 -0.03 4.98
CA LEU A 254 -10.63 0.17 3.64
C LEU A 254 -9.51 1.21 3.68
N VAL A 255 -8.33 0.83 3.19
CA VAL A 255 -7.18 1.71 2.97
C VAL A 255 -7.18 2.11 1.50
N THR A 256 -7.29 3.41 1.23
CA THR A 256 -7.33 3.99 -0.11
C THR A 256 -6.08 4.81 -0.41
N PRO A 257 -5.66 4.91 -1.68
CA PRO A 257 -4.56 5.79 -2.06
C PRO A 257 -4.89 7.26 -1.78
N CYS A 258 -3.85 8.06 -1.54
CA CYS A 258 -4.00 9.51 -1.39
C CYS A 258 -4.41 10.15 -2.74
N SER A 259 -5.18 11.22 -2.67
CA SER A 259 -5.54 12.04 -3.83
C SER A 259 -4.31 12.80 -4.35
N PRO A 260 -4.19 13.09 -5.65
CA PRO A 260 -3.09 13.92 -6.18
C PRO A 260 -3.11 15.35 -5.64
N ARG A 261 -4.27 15.81 -5.14
CA ARG A 261 -4.46 17.14 -4.54
C ARG A 261 -4.27 17.14 -3.02
N ASP A 262 -4.04 15.96 -2.43
CA ASP A 262 -3.82 15.83 -1.00
C ASP A 262 -2.42 16.38 -0.64
N PRO A 263 -2.30 17.34 0.30
CA PRO A 263 -1.01 17.81 0.78
C PRO A 263 -0.09 16.68 1.25
N LEU A 264 -0.64 15.57 1.76
CA LEU A 264 0.12 14.39 2.17
C LEU A 264 0.88 13.74 1.01
N TRP A 265 0.36 13.85 -0.22
CA TRP A 265 1.06 13.33 -1.40
C TRP A 265 2.32 14.16 -1.67
N ALA A 266 2.22 15.49 -1.61
CA ALA A 266 3.37 16.37 -1.77
C ALA A 266 4.41 16.17 -0.66
N GLU A 267 3.95 16.03 0.59
CA GLU A 267 4.82 15.74 1.73
C GLU A 267 5.54 14.40 1.57
N TYR A 268 4.85 13.35 1.12
CA TYR A 268 5.46 12.07 0.83
C TYR A 268 6.52 12.17 -0.27
N LEU A 269 6.26 12.92 -1.35
CA LEU A 269 7.25 13.15 -2.42
C LEU A 269 8.48 13.92 -1.92
N GLN A 270 8.28 14.90 -1.05
CA GLN A 270 9.38 15.65 -0.43
C GLN A 270 10.28 14.73 0.40
N GLU A 271 9.70 13.81 1.18
CA GLU A 271 10.45 12.84 1.98
C GLU A 271 11.18 11.82 1.08
N LEU A 272 10.55 11.36 -0.01
CA LEU A 272 11.23 10.50 -0.99
C LEU A 272 12.47 11.20 -1.58
N GLN A 273 12.36 12.48 -1.92
CA GLN A 273 13.48 13.26 -2.45
C GLN A 273 14.55 13.54 -1.40
N ALA A 274 14.16 13.82 -0.16
CA ALA A 274 15.08 14.04 0.96
C ALA A 274 15.90 12.79 1.30
N ALA A 275 15.36 11.58 1.04
CA ALA A 275 16.09 10.33 1.25
C ALA A 275 17.23 10.12 0.24
N VAL A 276 17.14 10.74 -0.95
CA VAL A 276 18.13 10.60 -2.04
C VAL A 276 18.59 11.96 -2.56
N PRO A 277 19.29 12.75 -1.73
CA PRO A 277 19.65 14.12 -2.08
C PRO A 277 20.53 14.14 -3.35
N GLY A 278 20.17 15.01 -4.30
CA GLY A 278 20.90 15.19 -5.56
C GLY A 278 20.67 14.09 -6.61
N LEU A 279 19.86 13.06 -6.32
CA LEU A 279 19.60 11.98 -7.27
C LEU A 279 18.71 12.44 -8.44
N PHE A 280 17.74 13.33 -8.19
CA PHE A 280 16.87 13.88 -9.23
C PHE A 280 17.30 15.30 -9.59
N ALA A 281 17.42 15.57 -10.89
CA ALA A 281 17.74 16.91 -11.42
C ALA A 281 16.52 17.87 -11.41
N PHE A 282 15.42 17.47 -10.76
CA PHE A 282 14.17 18.21 -10.65
C PHE A 282 13.53 17.97 -9.28
N ASN A 283 12.56 18.79 -8.91
CA ASN A 283 11.79 18.61 -7.68
C ASN A 283 10.61 17.66 -7.93
N LEU A 284 10.49 16.61 -7.12
CA LEU A 284 9.39 15.64 -7.23
C LEU A 284 8.04 16.31 -6.97
N VAL A 285 7.99 17.31 -6.08
CA VAL A 285 6.76 18.03 -5.72
C VAL A 285 6.21 18.82 -6.91
N ASP A 286 7.08 19.42 -7.73
CA ASP A 286 6.67 20.18 -8.92
C ASP A 286 5.99 19.28 -9.96
N ARG A 287 6.24 17.97 -9.90
CA ARG A 287 5.70 16.93 -10.78
C ARG A 287 4.71 16.00 -10.07
N ALA A 288 4.15 16.43 -8.94
CA ALA A 288 3.33 15.58 -8.08
C ALA A 288 2.13 14.97 -8.82
N THR A 289 1.49 15.74 -9.71
CA THR A 289 0.32 15.25 -10.47
C THR A 289 0.75 14.21 -11.51
N GLU A 290 1.83 14.47 -12.26
CA GLU A 290 2.35 13.54 -13.26
C GLU A 290 2.83 12.23 -12.63
N LEU A 291 3.54 12.30 -11.51
CA LEU A 291 3.98 11.13 -10.75
C LEU A 291 2.79 10.33 -10.18
N TRP A 292 1.74 11.01 -9.72
CA TRP A 292 0.50 10.36 -9.34
C TRP A 292 -0.13 9.65 -10.55
N ASN A 293 -0.11 10.29 -11.73
CA ASN A 293 -0.67 9.73 -12.95
C ASN A 293 0.06 8.48 -13.44
N TYR A 294 1.37 8.38 -13.24
CA TYR A 294 2.15 7.19 -13.62
C TYR A 294 2.07 6.05 -12.60
N SER A 295 1.60 6.32 -11.39
CA SER A 295 1.53 5.34 -10.30
C SER A 295 0.11 5.00 -9.84
N ALA A 296 -0.91 5.71 -10.34
CA ALA A 296 -2.27 5.72 -9.80
C ALA A 296 -2.32 6.03 -8.29
N GLY A 297 -1.36 6.82 -7.78
CA GLY A 297 -1.23 7.12 -6.36
C GLY A 297 -0.75 5.95 -5.49
N LEU A 298 -0.34 4.83 -6.09
CA LEU A 298 0.19 3.68 -5.37
C LEU A 298 1.66 3.91 -5.04
N LYS A 299 1.98 3.99 -3.74
CA LYS A 299 3.32 4.30 -3.22
C LYS A 299 4.40 3.35 -3.78
N ARG A 300 4.10 2.03 -3.82
CA ARG A 300 4.99 1.01 -4.37
C ARG A 300 5.28 1.23 -5.86
N ASN A 301 4.24 1.56 -6.64
CA ASN A 301 4.38 1.75 -8.09
C ASN A 301 5.22 2.99 -8.41
N LEU A 302 5.05 4.06 -7.61
CA LEU A 302 5.87 5.26 -7.70
C LEU A 302 7.34 4.96 -7.37
N GLN A 303 7.62 4.33 -6.23
CA GLN A 303 8.98 3.97 -5.84
C GLN A 303 9.65 3.10 -6.90
N GLN A 304 8.92 2.13 -7.45
CA GLN A 304 9.41 1.28 -8.53
C GLN A 304 9.75 2.11 -9.77
N LEU A 305 8.88 3.03 -10.21
CA LEU A 305 9.15 3.91 -11.37
C LEU A 305 10.43 4.74 -11.17
N LEU A 306 10.56 5.36 -10.00
CA LEU A 306 11.70 6.20 -9.66
C LEU A 306 13.01 5.40 -9.57
N LYS A 307 12.96 4.18 -9.00
CA LYS A 307 14.08 3.24 -8.93
C LYS A 307 14.51 2.77 -10.31
N GLU A 308 13.56 2.39 -11.17
CA GLU A 308 13.85 2.01 -12.56
C GLU A 308 14.44 3.20 -13.34
N SER A 309 13.98 4.42 -13.08
CA SER A 309 14.51 5.64 -13.72
C SER A 309 15.96 5.90 -13.32
N PHE A 310 16.32 5.66 -12.05
CA PHE A 310 17.70 5.70 -11.59
C PHE A 310 18.56 4.63 -12.26
N ARG A 311 18.06 3.40 -12.35
CA ARG A 311 18.75 2.30 -13.05
C ARG A 311 18.99 2.65 -14.53
N ALA A 312 18.00 3.20 -15.21
CA ALA A 312 18.10 3.62 -16.61
C ALA A 312 19.13 4.76 -16.78
N SER A 313 19.09 5.79 -15.93
CA SER A 313 20.07 6.88 -15.90
C SER A 313 21.51 6.36 -15.80
N ARG A 314 21.75 5.42 -14.89
CA ARG A 314 23.09 4.85 -14.67
C ARG A 314 23.58 4.01 -15.85
N ARG A 315 22.69 3.34 -16.59
CA ARG A 315 23.07 2.60 -17.82
C ARG A 315 23.63 3.53 -18.90
N VAL A 316 23.18 4.78 -18.94
CA VAL A 316 23.64 5.82 -19.88
C VAL A 316 24.87 6.57 -19.35
N GLY A 317 25.30 6.29 -18.12
CA GLY A 317 26.44 6.95 -17.47
C GLY A 317 26.07 8.26 -16.74
N GLU A 318 24.78 8.60 -16.66
CA GLU A 318 24.32 9.76 -15.92
C GLU A 318 24.23 9.46 -14.42
N THR A 319 24.63 10.42 -13.59
CA THR A 319 24.60 10.32 -12.12
C THR A 319 23.29 10.84 -11.52
N SER A 320 22.56 11.67 -12.25
CA SER A 320 21.29 12.25 -11.83
C SER A 320 20.17 11.93 -12.82
N VAL A 321 18.98 11.64 -12.32
CA VAL A 321 17.80 11.32 -13.11
C VAL A 321 17.14 12.61 -13.61
N SER A 322 17.05 12.74 -14.94
CA SER A 322 16.26 13.79 -15.60
C SER A 322 14.77 13.44 -15.67
N TRP A 323 13.89 14.43 -15.86
CA TRP A 323 12.46 14.17 -16.06
C TRP A 323 12.18 13.33 -17.31
N SER A 324 12.90 13.59 -18.41
CA SER A 324 12.80 12.78 -19.64
C SER A 324 13.14 11.31 -19.42
N THR A 325 14.05 11.00 -18.49
CA THR A 325 14.37 9.62 -18.11
C THR A 325 13.19 8.95 -17.39
N VAL A 326 12.43 9.69 -16.58
CA VAL A 326 11.22 9.16 -15.92
C VAL A 326 10.12 8.86 -16.94
N GLU A 327 9.89 9.79 -17.88
CA GLU A 327 8.89 9.61 -18.94
C GLU A 327 9.24 8.41 -19.84
N SER A 328 10.51 8.28 -20.25
CA SER A 328 10.96 7.15 -21.07
C SER A 328 10.91 5.82 -20.30
N THR A 329 11.24 5.83 -19.00
CA THR A 329 11.16 4.64 -18.14
C THR A 329 9.73 4.14 -17.98
N TYR A 330 8.74 5.02 -17.86
CA TYR A 330 7.33 4.62 -17.84
C TYR A 330 6.93 3.88 -19.13
N LEU A 331 7.50 4.27 -20.27
CA LEU A 331 7.26 3.62 -21.56
C LEU A 331 8.09 2.35 -21.76
N HIS A 332 9.16 2.17 -20.99
CA HIS A 332 10.10 1.06 -21.11
C HIS A 332 9.51 -0.29 -20.67
N THR A 333 10.06 -1.38 -21.20
CA THR A 333 9.66 -2.76 -20.90
C THR A 333 9.88 -3.15 -19.44
N ASP A 334 10.93 -2.61 -18.81
CA ASP A 334 11.27 -2.86 -17.40
C ASP A 334 10.15 -2.41 -16.43
N TYR A 335 9.30 -1.46 -16.83
CA TYR A 335 8.15 -0.98 -16.04
C TYR A 335 6.79 -1.53 -16.54
N PHE A 336 6.79 -2.43 -17.52
CA PHE A 336 5.59 -2.88 -18.24
C PHE A 336 4.49 -3.42 -17.31
N SER A 337 4.83 -4.29 -16.36
CA SER A 337 3.87 -4.92 -15.45
C SER A 337 3.14 -3.90 -14.58
N THR A 338 3.89 -2.97 -14.00
CA THR A 338 3.36 -1.91 -13.14
C THR A 338 2.51 -0.93 -13.95
N ARG A 339 2.96 -0.57 -15.15
CA ARG A 339 2.17 0.23 -16.09
C ARG A 339 0.85 -0.45 -16.45
N GLU A 340 0.86 -1.75 -16.73
CA GLU A 340 -0.36 -2.49 -17.07
C GLU A 340 -1.41 -2.39 -15.95
N GLU A 341 -1.00 -2.50 -14.69
CA GLU A 341 -1.90 -2.34 -13.53
C GLU A 341 -2.49 -0.93 -13.45
N VAL A 342 -1.67 0.11 -13.65
CA VAL A 342 -2.11 1.51 -13.66
C VAL A 342 -3.13 1.76 -14.76
N GLU A 343 -2.84 1.31 -15.99
CA GLU A 343 -3.75 1.48 -17.13
C GLU A 343 -5.06 0.69 -16.94
N GLN A 344 -5.02 -0.48 -16.30
CA GLN A 344 -6.23 -1.23 -15.94
C GLN A 344 -7.10 -0.48 -14.92
N LEU A 345 -6.48 0.10 -13.88
CA LEU A 345 -7.19 0.92 -12.88
C LEU A 345 -7.88 2.12 -13.52
N LEU A 346 -7.18 2.80 -14.44
CA LEU A 346 -7.74 3.91 -15.21
C LEU A 346 -8.93 3.46 -16.07
N ALA A 347 -8.78 2.38 -16.83
CA ALA A 347 -9.85 1.85 -17.66
C ALA A 347 -11.08 1.46 -16.83
N HIS A 348 -10.89 0.89 -15.64
CA HIS A 348 -11.98 0.51 -14.74
C HIS A 348 -12.75 1.73 -14.21
N ALA A 349 -12.05 2.82 -13.89
CA ALA A 349 -12.70 4.06 -13.45
C ALA A 349 -13.73 4.59 -14.47
N MET A 350 -13.53 4.31 -15.77
CA MET A 350 -14.45 4.67 -16.86
C MET A 350 -15.62 3.69 -17.07
N GLY A 351 -15.74 2.66 -16.25
CA GLY A 351 -16.79 1.66 -16.36
C GLY A 351 -16.38 0.42 -17.16
N ASN A 352 -15.08 0.22 -17.45
CA ASN A 352 -14.63 -1.07 -17.96
C ASN A 352 -14.75 -2.14 -16.87
N THR A 353 -15.55 -3.16 -17.14
CA THR A 353 -15.80 -4.27 -16.22
C THR A 353 -14.82 -5.42 -16.37
N LYS A 354 -13.99 -5.42 -17.43
CA LYS A 354 -12.95 -6.42 -17.68
C LYS A 354 -11.63 -6.03 -17.00
N ILE A 355 -11.66 -5.83 -15.69
CA ILE A 355 -10.46 -5.65 -14.86
C ILE A 355 -10.17 -6.91 -14.06
N LYS A 356 -8.89 -7.16 -13.76
CA LYS A 356 -8.50 -8.19 -12.79
C LYS A 356 -9.17 -7.89 -11.43
N ARG A 357 -9.74 -8.93 -10.80
CA ARG A 357 -10.54 -8.76 -9.57
C ARG A 357 -9.73 -8.19 -8.40
N ASP A 358 -8.45 -8.49 -8.33
CA ASP A 358 -7.52 -7.98 -7.31
C ASP A 358 -7.34 -6.45 -7.34
N LEU A 359 -7.58 -5.80 -8.49
CA LEU A 359 -7.54 -4.35 -8.66
C LEU A 359 -8.92 -3.68 -8.49
N MET A 360 -9.98 -4.44 -8.28
CA MET A 360 -11.35 -3.92 -8.16
C MET A 360 -11.78 -3.89 -6.69
N CYS A 361 -12.06 -2.72 -6.13
CA CYS A 361 -12.66 -2.65 -4.80
C CYS A 361 -14.11 -3.18 -4.82
N PRO A 362 -14.47 -4.19 -4.01
CA PRO A 362 -15.84 -4.74 -4.00
C PRO A 362 -16.84 -3.89 -3.20
N PHE A 363 -16.39 -2.80 -2.58
CA PHE A 363 -17.18 -2.04 -1.62
C PHE A 363 -17.48 -0.63 -2.12
N ALA A 364 -18.73 -0.21 -1.97
CA ALA A 364 -19.11 1.19 -2.10
C ALA A 364 -18.71 1.92 -0.82
N SER A 365 -17.66 2.74 -0.89
CA SER A 365 -17.16 3.57 0.21
C SER A 365 -16.89 4.98 -0.31
N PRO A 366 -17.17 6.06 0.47
CA PRO A 366 -16.86 7.43 0.07
C PRO A 366 -15.42 7.62 -0.40
N SER A 367 -14.44 7.10 0.34
CA SER A 367 -13.02 7.19 0.00
C SER A 367 -12.67 6.46 -1.29
N ASN A 368 -13.35 5.34 -1.58
CA ASN A 368 -13.18 4.65 -2.87
C ASN A 368 -13.79 5.47 -4.02
N ASN A 369 -14.94 6.10 -3.80
CA ASN A 369 -15.59 6.94 -4.81
C ASN A 369 -14.73 8.16 -5.15
N GLU A 370 -14.11 8.79 -4.16
CA GLU A 370 -13.15 9.88 -4.35
C GLU A 370 -11.93 9.44 -5.15
N TYR A 371 -11.34 8.29 -4.81
CA TYR A 371 -10.24 7.72 -5.57
C TYR A 371 -10.62 7.43 -7.03
N GLN A 372 -11.78 6.81 -7.26
CA GLN A 372 -12.30 6.56 -8.62
C GLN A 372 -12.59 7.87 -9.37
N ALA A 373 -13.06 8.92 -8.69
CA ALA A 373 -13.26 10.24 -9.30
C ALA A 373 -11.93 10.89 -9.70
N ALA A 374 -10.88 10.74 -8.87
CA ALA A 374 -9.54 11.21 -9.21
C ALA A 374 -8.98 10.50 -10.47
N LEU A 375 -9.15 9.18 -10.57
CA LEU A 375 -8.77 8.41 -11.76
C LEU A 375 -9.53 8.84 -13.02
N ARG A 376 -10.83 9.13 -12.91
CA ARG A 376 -11.62 9.66 -14.03
C ARG A 376 -11.13 11.03 -14.49
N SER A 377 -10.85 11.92 -13.53
CA SER A 377 -10.32 13.26 -13.81
C SER A 377 -8.98 13.20 -14.53
N LEU A 378 -8.09 12.27 -14.14
CA LEU A 378 -6.81 12.04 -14.82
C LEU A 378 -7.01 11.66 -16.28
N LEU A 379 -7.90 10.70 -16.56
CA LEU A 379 -8.17 10.28 -17.92
C LEU A 379 -8.73 11.43 -18.74
N GLN A 380 -9.69 12.19 -18.22
CA GLN A 380 -10.22 13.38 -18.89
C GLN A 380 -9.13 14.38 -19.25
N GLN A 381 -8.13 14.59 -18.39
CA GLN A 381 -6.98 15.43 -18.69
C GLN A 381 -6.07 14.84 -19.77
N ARG A 382 -5.78 13.53 -19.73
CA ARG A 382 -5.00 12.86 -20.79
C ARG A 382 -5.71 12.93 -22.14
N PHE A 383 -7.03 12.74 -22.15
CA PHE A 383 -7.85 12.89 -23.34
C PHE A 383 -7.85 14.33 -23.85
N GLY A 384 -8.03 15.32 -22.97
CA GLY A 384 -7.96 16.73 -23.34
C GLY A 384 -6.66 17.06 -24.05
N LYS A 385 -5.51 16.68 -23.45
CA LYS A 385 -4.19 16.85 -24.07
C LYS A 385 -4.05 16.10 -25.39
N ALA A 386 -4.48 14.85 -25.46
CA ALA A 386 -4.39 14.06 -26.70
C ALA A 386 -5.30 14.61 -27.81
N VAL A 387 -6.45 15.18 -27.47
CA VAL A 387 -7.35 15.85 -28.41
C VAL A 387 -6.72 17.15 -28.88
N GLU A 388 -6.20 17.99 -27.98
CA GLU A 388 -5.42 19.18 -28.32
C GLU A 388 -4.26 18.82 -29.28
N ASP A 389 -3.48 17.80 -28.94
CA ASP A 389 -2.39 17.28 -29.78
C ASP A 389 -2.87 16.69 -31.11
N SER A 390 -4.11 16.22 -31.21
CA SER A 390 -4.69 15.69 -32.45
C SER A 390 -5.34 16.77 -33.34
N VAL A 391 -5.80 17.86 -32.73
CA VAL A 391 -6.37 19.03 -33.41
C VAL A 391 -5.26 19.91 -33.99
N LEU A 392 -4.07 19.88 -33.39
CA LEU A 392 -2.88 20.53 -33.93
C LEU A 392 -2.49 19.95 -35.30
N ASN A 393 -2.57 20.78 -36.33
CA ASN A 393 -2.13 20.43 -37.69
C ASN A 393 -0.60 20.25 -37.75
N GLU A 394 -0.08 19.53 -38.75
CA GLU A 394 1.38 19.25 -38.86
C GLU A 394 2.26 20.51 -38.84
N ALA A 395 1.73 21.64 -39.33
CA ALA A 395 2.40 22.93 -39.28
C ALA A 395 2.52 23.47 -37.84
N GLU A 396 1.45 23.39 -37.05
CA GLU A 396 1.40 23.86 -35.66
C GLU A 396 2.23 22.96 -34.73
N LYS A 397 2.28 21.65 -35.03
CA LYS A 397 3.20 20.71 -34.34
C LYS A 397 4.67 21.04 -34.57
N LYS A 398 5.03 21.44 -35.80
CA LYS A 398 6.40 21.90 -36.12
C LYS A 398 6.73 23.24 -35.46
N GLU A 399 5.78 24.14 -35.32
CA GLU A 399 6.00 25.41 -34.60
C GLU A 399 6.11 25.20 -33.09
N LEU A 400 5.27 24.36 -32.49
CA LEU A 400 5.40 23.99 -31.07
C LEU A 400 6.71 23.27 -30.76
N ALA A 401 7.21 22.43 -31.67
CA ALA A 401 8.51 21.80 -31.52
C ALA A 401 9.66 22.83 -31.54
N LYS A 402 9.57 23.87 -32.39
CA LYS A 402 10.53 24.98 -32.41
C LYS A 402 10.45 25.84 -31.15
N ILE A 403 9.24 26.17 -30.69
CA ILE A 403 9.05 26.94 -29.45
C ILE A 403 9.56 26.17 -28.23
N LYS A 404 9.33 24.85 -28.17
CA LYS A 404 9.88 23.98 -27.10
C LYS A 404 11.40 23.87 -27.17
N SER A 405 12.00 23.84 -28.36
CA SER A 405 13.46 23.86 -28.48
C SER A 405 14.06 25.22 -28.07
N ASP A 406 13.33 26.32 -28.30
CA ASP A 406 13.77 27.67 -27.96
C ASP A 406 13.61 27.99 -26.45
N LEU A 407 12.70 27.29 -25.75
CA LEU A 407 12.47 27.42 -24.30
C LEU A 407 13.35 26.50 -23.43
N SER A 408 14.12 25.60 -24.04
CA SER A 408 15.04 24.74 -23.29
C SER A 408 16.36 25.49 -23.05
N PRO A 409 16.79 25.75 -21.80
CA PRO A 409 18.07 26.39 -21.56
C PRO A 409 19.21 25.43 -21.91
N VAL A 410 19.87 25.67 -23.05
CA VAL A 410 21.09 24.95 -23.44
C VAL A 410 22.24 25.42 -22.53
N PRO A 411 22.94 24.54 -21.80
CA PRO A 411 24.21 24.88 -21.18
C PRO A 411 25.21 25.22 -22.27
N ALA A 412 25.78 26.43 -22.20
CA ALA A 412 26.79 26.89 -23.13
C ALA A 412 28.09 26.08 -22.97
N ALA A 413 28.32 25.09 -23.82
CA ALA A 413 29.64 24.56 -24.08
C ALA A 413 29.79 24.02 -25.51
N GLN A 414 30.46 24.85 -26.32
CA GLN A 414 31.34 24.46 -27.43
C GLN A 414 30.71 23.89 -28.71
N ARG A 415 30.23 24.83 -29.53
CA ARG A 415 30.36 24.74 -31.00
C ARG A 415 31.85 24.85 -31.38
N ARG A 416 32.45 23.77 -31.85
CA ARG A 416 33.55 23.83 -32.83
C ARG A 416 33.22 22.92 -34.00
N ARG A 417 33.07 23.53 -35.17
CA ARG A 417 32.88 22.88 -36.47
C ARG A 417 34.14 22.12 -36.85
N ALA A 418 33.98 20.91 -37.38
CA ALA A 418 34.95 20.26 -38.26
C ALA A 418 34.17 19.56 -39.38
N ASP A 419 34.60 19.80 -40.62
CA ASP A 419 33.98 19.34 -41.86
C ASP A 419 34.05 17.82 -42.09
N PRO A 420 33.23 17.26 -43.02
CA PRO A 420 32.95 15.83 -43.10
C PRO A 420 33.79 15.08 -44.14
N ARG A 421 34.13 13.82 -43.89
CA ARG A 421 34.56 12.82 -44.89
C ARG A 421 34.09 11.39 -44.54
N PRO A 422 34.02 10.47 -45.52
CA PRO A 422 32.78 9.73 -45.80
C PRO A 422 32.72 8.26 -45.36
N ARG A 423 31.47 7.81 -45.24
CA ARG A 423 30.86 6.45 -45.23
C ARG A 423 31.75 5.22 -45.40
N THR A 424 31.55 4.28 -44.48
CA THR A 424 31.48 2.83 -44.76
C THR A 424 30.18 2.24 -44.22
N THR A 425 29.61 1.35 -45.04
CA THR A 425 28.34 0.64 -44.88
C THR A 425 28.44 -0.52 -43.90
N GLY A 426 27.40 -0.74 -43.09
CA GLY A 426 27.26 -1.95 -42.27
C GLY A 426 25.87 -2.10 -41.66
N ALA A 427 25.03 -2.91 -42.32
CA ALA A 427 23.83 -3.62 -41.87
C ALA A 427 23.08 -3.19 -40.59
N ALA A 428 21.82 -2.78 -40.76
CA ALA A 428 20.82 -2.63 -39.70
C ALA A 428 19.77 -3.75 -39.78
N ALA A 429 19.42 -4.33 -38.62
CA ALA A 429 18.25 -5.17 -38.35
C ALA A 429 17.82 -4.95 -36.87
N PRO A 430 16.62 -5.36 -36.43
CA PRO A 430 15.47 -4.48 -36.29
C PRO A 430 14.98 -4.34 -34.82
N ALA A 431 15.07 -3.14 -34.24
CA ALA A 431 14.49 -2.82 -32.93
C ALA A 431 13.24 -1.90 -33.02
N GLU A 432 13.09 -1.11 -34.09
CA GLU A 432 12.04 -0.09 -34.20
C GLU A 432 10.61 -0.64 -34.44
N ARG A 433 10.45 -1.92 -34.79
CA ARG A 433 9.11 -2.51 -35.02
C ARG A 433 8.39 -2.92 -33.74
N ALA A 434 9.09 -3.14 -32.63
CA ALA A 434 8.45 -3.55 -31.38
C ALA A 434 7.75 -2.37 -30.67
N ASP A 435 8.37 -1.18 -30.71
CA ASP A 435 7.86 0.02 -30.06
C ASP A 435 6.60 0.57 -30.76
N ALA A 436 6.57 0.56 -32.10
CA ALA A 436 5.40 0.99 -32.87
C ALA A 436 4.17 0.09 -32.66
N ILE A 437 4.37 -1.21 -32.40
CA ILE A 437 3.26 -2.16 -32.14
C ILE A 437 2.69 -1.97 -30.73
N SER A 438 3.53 -1.57 -29.76
CA SER A 438 3.11 -1.23 -28.39
C SER A 438 2.25 0.04 -28.36
N GLU A 439 2.68 1.07 -29.11
CA GLU A 439 1.99 2.35 -29.23
C GLU A 439 0.65 2.23 -29.98
N MET A 440 0.57 1.39 -31.02
CA MET A 440 -0.71 1.12 -31.69
C MET A 440 -1.72 0.39 -30.81
N LYS A 441 -1.28 -0.50 -29.91
CA LYS A 441 -2.17 -1.25 -29.01
C LYS A 441 -2.77 -0.36 -27.91
N SER A 442 -2.00 0.58 -27.37
CA SER A 442 -2.50 1.55 -26.39
C SER A 442 -3.52 2.51 -27.03
N VAL A 443 -3.24 3.03 -28.23
CA VAL A 443 -4.16 3.89 -28.98
C VAL A 443 -5.45 3.14 -29.37
N ALA A 444 -5.36 1.86 -29.74
CA ALA A 444 -6.53 1.04 -30.08
C ALA A 444 -7.43 0.76 -28.86
N LEU A 445 -6.85 0.48 -27.69
CA LEU A 445 -7.59 0.34 -26.43
C LEU A 445 -8.31 1.64 -26.03
N VAL A 446 -7.66 2.78 -26.26
CA VAL A 446 -8.20 4.11 -25.99
C VAL A 446 -9.35 4.46 -26.97
N LYS A 447 -9.23 4.12 -28.26
CA LYS A 447 -10.32 4.26 -29.23
C LYS A 447 -11.51 3.33 -28.96
N ALA A 448 -11.26 2.12 -28.45
CA ALA A 448 -12.32 1.18 -28.07
C ALA A 448 -13.11 1.66 -26.83
N ALA A 449 -12.46 2.36 -25.89
CA ALA A 449 -13.14 2.99 -24.78
C ALA A 449 -14.06 4.16 -25.24
N TYR A 450 -13.70 4.84 -26.33
CA TYR A 450 -14.47 5.96 -26.90
C TYR A 450 -15.80 5.52 -27.54
N SER A 451 -15.86 4.35 -28.19
CA SER A 451 -17.11 3.84 -28.77
C SER A 451 -18.18 3.50 -27.72
N LEU A 452 -17.77 3.26 -26.47
CA LEU A 452 -18.64 3.00 -25.34
C LEU A 452 -19.18 4.29 -24.69
N LEU A 453 -18.56 5.43 -24.95
CA LEU A 453 -18.93 6.74 -24.38
C LEU A 453 -19.84 7.58 -25.29
N GLN A 454 -20.08 7.15 -26.54
CA GLN A 454 -21.01 7.86 -27.41
C GLN A 454 -22.47 7.53 -27.06
N PRO A 455 -23.33 8.53 -26.77
CA PRO A 455 -24.76 8.30 -26.67
C PRO A 455 -25.30 7.85 -28.03
N LYS A 456 -25.96 6.69 -28.08
CA LYS A 456 -26.67 6.23 -29.29
C LYS A 456 -27.77 7.24 -29.65
N SER A 457 -27.48 8.15 -30.59
CA SER A 457 -28.50 9.01 -31.19
C SER A 457 -29.43 8.17 -32.06
N LYS A 458 -30.70 8.09 -31.64
CA LYS A 458 -31.79 7.31 -32.22
C LYS A 458 -32.12 7.72 -33.66
N SER A 459 -32.32 6.75 -34.55
CA SER A 459 -33.20 6.90 -35.71
C SER A 459 -34.58 6.37 -35.34
N ARG A 460 -35.53 7.27 -35.07
CA ARG A 460 -36.96 7.01 -34.96
C ARG A 460 -37.55 7.22 -36.35
N ASN A 461 -37.94 6.14 -37.04
CA ASN A 461 -38.81 6.23 -38.22
C ASN A 461 -40.24 6.59 -37.78
N PRO A 462 -40.89 7.61 -38.37
CA PRO A 462 -42.33 7.73 -38.35
C PRO A 462 -42.95 7.03 -39.58
N SER A 463 -44.19 6.59 -39.42
CA SER A 463 -45.14 6.14 -40.46
C SER A 463 -44.97 4.71 -41.01
N SER A 464 -45.83 3.81 -40.56
CA SER A 464 -46.96 3.38 -41.40
C SER A 464 -48.02 2.67 -40.58
N VAL A 465 -49.22 3.23 -40.65
CA VAL A 465 -50.50 2.67 -40.26
C VAL A 465 -50.83 1.52 -41.23
N LYS A 466 -51.20 0.33 -40.72
CA LYS A 466 -52.43 -0.41 -41.12
C LYS A 466 -52.52 -1.80 -40.47
N ARG A 467 -53.60 -1.96 -39.70
CA ARG A 467 -54.56 -3.09 -39.60
C ARG A 467 -54.05 -4.50 -39.22
N GLY A 468 -54.73 -5.04 -38.21
CA GLY A 468 -54.69 -6.43 -37.75
C GLY A 468 -55.14 -6.46 -36.31
#